data_AF-A0A9C9XPQ9-F1
#
_entry.id   AF-A0A9C9XPQ9-F1
#
_cell.length_a   1.000
_cell.length_b   1.000
_cell.length_c   1.000
_cell.angle_alpha   90.00
_cell.angle_beta   90.00
_cell.angle_gamma   90.00
#
_symmetry.space_group_name_H-M   'P 1'
#
loop_
_entity.id
_entity.type
_entity.pdbx_description
1 polymer ?
#
loop_
_entity_poly.entity_id
_entity_poly.type
_entity_poly.pdbx_seq_one_letter_code
_entity_poly.pdbx_strand_id
1 'polypeptide(L)' 'MWIPEGFAHGFVVLSEAAEFLYLTTDYYAPEYERAVIWNDPDLAIDWPLETAPSLSAKDSAAPLFRDADLFA' A
#
# COMPACT_ATOMS: atom_id res chain seq x y z
N MET A 1 3.05 12.47 7.72
CA MET A 1 2.40 11.43 8.54
C MET A 1 3.48 10.48 9.03
N TRP A 2 3.42 10.05 10.29
CA TRP A 2 4.30 8.99 10.79
C TRP A 2 3.56 7.67 10.71
N ILE A 3 4.19 6.66 10.12
CA ILE A 3 3.65 5.31 10.01
C ILE A 3 4.64 4.40 10.75
N PRO A 4 4.25 3.84 11.90
CA PRO A 4 5.13 2.96 12.65
C PRO A 4 5.48 1.68 11.87
N GLU A 5 6.60 1.08 12.25
CA GLU A 5 6.91 -0.31 11.86
C GLU A 5 5.77 -1.24 12.28
N GLY A 6 5.48 -2.24 11.44
CA GLY A 6 4.34 -3.13 11.62
C GLY A 6 3.08 -2.75 10.84
N PHE A 7 3.03 -1.57 10.20
CA PHE A 7 1.88 -1.10 9.42
C PHE A 7 2.15 -1.15 7.91
N ALA A 8 1.12 -1.50 7.14
CA ALA A 8 1.11 -1.29 5.69
C ALA A 8 0.84 0.19 5.38
N HIS A 9 1.40 0.69 4.27
CA HIS A 9 1.21 2.05 3.81
C HIS A 9 0.87 2.09 2.33
N GLY A 10 -0.18 2.83 1.99
CA GLY A 10 -0.56 3.16 0.62
C GLY A 10 -1.13 4.57 0.55
N PHE A 11 -1.08 5.18 -0.64
CA PHE A 11 -1.67 6.48 -0.91
C PHE A 11 -2.27 6.50 -2.32
N VAL A 12 -3.17 7.45 -2.57
CA VAL A 12 -3.73 7.71 -3.89
C VAL A 12 -3.60 9.18 -4.25
N VAL A 13 -3.27 9.46 -5.50
CA VAL A 13 -3.13 10.82 -6.01
C VAL A 13 -4.49 11.33 -6.47
N LEU A 14 -4.89 12.49 -5.97
CA LEU A 14 -6.20 13.12 -6.28
C LEU A 14 -6.09 14.34 -7.21
N SER A 15 -4.87 14.82 -7.43
CA SER A 15 -4.54 15.88 -8.37
C SER A 15 -4.05 15.30 -9.70
N GLU A 16 -3.85 16.16 -10.70
CA GLU A 16 -3.24 15.74 -11.97
C GLU A 16 -1.85 15.11 -11.76
N ALA A 17 -1.07 15.63 -10.83
CA ALA A 17 0.23 15.11 -10.45
C ALA A 17 0.51 15.34 -8.95
N ALA A 18 1.37 14.50 -8.37
CA ALA A 18 1.88 14.66 -7.02
C ALA A 18 3.33 14.15 -6.92
N GLU A 19 4.16 14.84 -6.15
CA GLU A 19 5.47 14.35 -5.71
C GLU A 19 5.35 13.82 -4.29
N PHE A 20 5.79 12.58 -4.08
CA PHE A 20 5.68 11.90 -2.79
C PHE A 20 7.07 11.64 -2.22
N LEU A 21 7.36 12.26 -1.06
CA LEU A 21 8.62 12.09 -0.34
C LEU A 21 8.37 11.46 1.02
N TYR A 22 9.22 10.50 1.39
CA TYR A 22 9.19 9.88 2.71
C TYR A 22 10.61 9.53 3.16
N LEU A 23 10.78 9.49 4.49
CA LEU A 23 11.98 8.98 5.15
C LEU A 23 11.64 7.64 5.80
N THR A 24 12.57 6.70 5.78
CA THR A 24 12.42 5.38 6.40
C THR A 24 13.31 5.26 7.64
N THR A 25 12.92 4.40 8.59
CA THR A 25 13.73 4.08 9.77
C THR A 25 14.79 3.01 9.50
N ASP A 26 14.66 2.27 8.39
CA ASP A 26 15.62 1.25 7.94
C ASP A 26 15.81 1.29 6.41
N TYR A 27 16.79 0.54 5.91
CA TYR A 27 17.12 0.42 4.50
C TYR A 27 16.10 -0.44 3.73
N TYR A 28 16.01 -0.18 2.42
CA TYR A 28 15.19 -1.00 1.53
C TYR A 28 15.80 -2.39 1.31
N ALA A 29 14.98 -3.43 1.44
CA ALA A 29 15.35 -4.83 1.22
C ALA A 29 14.23 -5.54 0.41
N PRO A 30 14.38 -5.71 -0.92
CA PRO A 30 13.33 -6.25 -1.78
C PRO A 30 12.84 -7.65 -1.38
N GLU A 31 13.71 -8.48 -0.79
CA GLU A 31 13.38 -9.83 -0.31
C GLU A 31 12.35 -9.84 0.83
N TYR A 32 12.25 -8.75 1.58
CA TYR A 32 11.31 -8.58 2.69
C TYR A 32 10.08 -7.75 2.32
N GLU A 33 10.00 -7.27 1.08
CA GLU A 33 8.84 -6.52 0.62
C GLU A 33 7.59 -7.40 0.60
N ARG A 34 6.49 -6.88 1.13
CA ARG A 34 5.16 -7.49 1.11
C ARG A 34 4.12 -6.43 0.73
N ALA A 35 2.98 -6.88 0.23
CA ALA A 35 1.88 -6.03 -0.18
C ALA A 35 0.54 -6.66 0.19
N VAL A 36 -0.49 -5.83 0.29
CA VAL A 36 -1.89 -6.22 0.41
C VAL A 36 -2.66 -5.50 -0.69
N ILE A 37 -3.64 -6.16 -1.30
CA ILE A 37 -4.46 -5.55 -2.34
C ILE A 37 -5.17 -4.29 -1.81
N TRP A 38 -5.12 -3.20 -2.59
CA TRP A 38 -5.61 -1.89 -2.16
C TRP A 38 -7.11 -1.86 -1.81
N ASN A 39 -7.91 -2.69 -2.48
CA ASN A 39 -9.36 -2.80 -2.32
C ASN A 39 -9.76 -4.05 -1.53
N ASP A 40 -8.91 -4.46 -0.59
CA ASP A 40 -9.21 -5.61 0.27
C ASP A 40 -10.53 -5.39 1.04
N PRO A 41 -11.49 -6.33 0.97
CA PRO A 41 -12.80 -6.18 1.57
C PRO A 41 -12.79 -6.29 3.10
N ASP A 42 -11.78 -6.94 3.69
CA ASP A 42 -11.65 -7.07 5.15
C ASP A 42 -11.10 -5.76 5.74
N LEU A 43 -10.22 -5.07 5.01
CA LEU A 43 -9.72 -3.73 5.39
C LEU A 43 -10.72 -2.61 5.09
N ALA A 44 -11.52 -2.75 4.02
CA ALA A 44 -12.60 -1.85 3.66
C ALA A 44 -12.22 -0.36 3.66
N ILE A 45 -11.04 -0.04 3.12
CA ILE A 45 -10.55 1.35 3.06
C ILE A 45 -11.41 2.15 2.06
N ASP A 46 -11.99 3.25 2.53
CA ASP A 46 -12.81 4.15 1.73
C ASP A 46 -11.94 5.10 0.90
N TRP A 47 -11.42 4.58 -0.21
CA TRP A 47 -10.63 5.36 -1.16
C TRP A 47 -11.55 6.31 -1.94
N PRO A 48 -11.25 7.63 -1.97
CA PRO A 48 -12.09 8.62 -2.66
C PRO A 48 -11.84 8.58 -4.18
N LEU A 49 -12.23 7.48 -4.82
CA LEU A 49 -11.97 7.19 -6.22
C LEU A 49 -13.28 7.00 -6.99
N GLU A 50 -13.41 7.69 -8.13
CA GLU A 50 -14.52 7.49 -9.06
C GLU A 50 -14.29 6.29 -9.99
N THR A 51 -13.02 5.94 -10.23
CA THR A 51 -12.61 4.84 -11.10
C THR A 51 -11.46 4.04 -10.47
N ALA A 52 -11.22 2.82 -10.97
CA ALA A 52 -10.08 2.02 -10.53
C ALA A 52 -8.76 2.80 -10.72
N PRO A 53 -7.86 2.80 -9.72
CA PRO A 53 -6.58 3.50 -9.81
C PRO A 53 -5.63 2.79 -10.78
N SER A 54 -4.67 3.53 -11.32
CA SER A 54 -3.54 2.93 -12.02
C SER A 54 -2.60 2.29 -11.00
N LEU A 55 -2.34 0.99 -11.13
CA LEU A 55 -1.50 0.23 -10.22
C LEU A 55 -0.29 -0.36 -10.94
N SER A 56 0.77 -0.62 -10.18
CA SER A 56 1.86 -1.45 -10.68
C SER A 56 1.40 -2.91 -10.83
N ALA A 57 2.16 -3.71 -11.59
CA ALA A 57 1.89 -5.15 -11.72
C ALA A 57 2.02 -5.90 -10.38
N LYS A 58 2.84 -5.39 -9.46
CA LYS A 58 3.01 -5.94 -8.12
C LYS A 58 1.76 -5.68 -7.27
N ASP A 59 1.30 -4.43 -7.24
CA ASP A 59 0.19 -4.03 -6.36
C ASP A 59 -1.14 -4.58 -6.87
N SER A 60 -1.31 -4.74 -8.19
CA SER A 60 -2.50 -5.37 -8.77
C SER A 60 -2.57 -6.88 -8.54
N ALA A 61 -1.44 -7.52 -8.26
CA ALA A 61 -1.32 -8.95 -7.96
C ALA A 61 -1.12 -9.24 -6.47
N ALA A 62 -1.23 -8.24 -5.60
CA ALA A 62 -1.05 -8.40 -4.16
C ALA A 62 -2.14 -9.31 -3.56
N PRO A 63 -1.83 -10.09 -2.51
CA PRO A 63 -2.80 -10.97 -1.86
C PRO A 63 -3.88 -10.18 -1.10
N LEU A 64 -4.98 -10.86 -0.78
CA LEU A 64 -5.94 -10.39 0.22
C LEU A 64 -5.27 -10.33 1.60
N PHE A 65 -5.77 -9.48 2.48
CA PHE A 65 -5.24 -9.26 3.82
C PHE A 65 -5.15 -10.56 4.62
N ARG A 66 -6.17 -11.41 4.52
CA ARG A 66 -6.21 -12.73 5.17
C ARG A 66 -5.12 -13.71 4.72
N ASP A 67 -4.59 -13.52 3.52
CA ASP A 67 -3.58 -14.38 2.90
C ASP A 67 -2.18 -13.72 2.87
N ALA A 68 -2.06 -12.52 3.44
CA ALA A 68 -0.82 -11.77 3.46
C ALA A 68 0.13 -12.25 4.56
N ASP A 69 1.43 -12.15 4.31
CA ASP A 69 2.45 -12.33 5.34
C ASP A 69 2.40 -11.13 6.31
N LEU A 70 1.97 -11.38 7.56
CA LEU A 70 1.82 -10.34 8.58
C LEU A 70 2.98 -10.36 9.58
N PHE A 71 3.16 -9.23 10.27
CA PHE A 71 4.04 -9.15 11.44
C PHE A 71 3.51 -10.06 12.55
N ALA A 72 4.43 -10.70 13.28
CA ALA A 72 4.13 -11.58 14.41
C ALA A 72 3.97 -10.80 15.73
#